data_AF-A0A7C1KFA9-F1
#
_entry.id   AF-A0A7C1KFA9-F1
#
_cell.length_a   1.000
_cell.length_b   1.000
_cell.length_c   1.000
_cell.angle_alpha   90.00
_cell.angle_beta   90.00
_cell.angle_gamma   90.00
#
_symmetry.space_group_name_H-M   'P 1'
#
loop_
_entity.id
_entity.type
_entity.pdbx_description
1 polymer ?
#
loop_
_entity_poly.entity_id
_entity_poly.type
_entity_poly.pdbx_seq_one_letter_code
_entity_poly.pdbx_strand_id
1 'polypeptide(L)'
;MITEVREPQSYPSVAGTDRPLSAPGSVSTTAHTNPPAGTHERLLVSLATYNEAENIGPLIEDIRRYAPQADILVIDDNSPDGTAERVEELAQSDPRIHLLRRPGKLGLGTAILTAMRYAITEGYDLLLNLDADFSHPPRYIPGLLAGMARRDVMLGSRYVAGGGTAN
;
A
#
# COMPACT_ATOMS: atom_id res chain seq x y z
N MET A 1 11.29 -0.65 11.27
CA MET A 1 12.48 -0.23 10.50
C MET A 1 12.26 -0.58 9.04
N ILE A 2 12.89 0.14 8.12
CA ILE A 2 12.63 0.03 6.67
C ILE A 2 13.78 -0.73 6.02
N THR A 3 13.45 -1.65 5.11
CA THR A 3 14.43 -2.38 4.31
C THR A 3 14.00 -2.44 2.85
N GLU A 4 14.99 -2.58 1.97
CA GLU A 4 14.81 -2.77 0.54
C GLU A 4 14.70 -4.27 0.23
N VAL A 5 14.01 -4.62 -0.86
CA VAL A 5 14.13 -5.97 -1.45
C VAL A 5 15.45 -6.01 -2.22
N ARG A 6 16.38 -6.87 -1.79
CA ARG A 6 17.61 -7.12 -2.55
C ARG A 6 17.28 -7.93 -3.81
N GLU A 7 18.03 -7.71 -4.90
CA GLU A 7 17.98 -8.61 -6.06
C GLU A 7 18.06 -10.07 -5.60
N PRO A 8 17.28 -10.99 -6.20
CA PRO A 8 17.24 -12.37 -5.77
C PRO A 8 18.65 -12.97 -5.85
N GLN A 9 19.23 -13.28 -4.69
CA GLN A 9 20.35 -14.21 -4.67
C GLN A 9 19.81 -15.59 -5.02
N SER A 10 20.52 -16.29 -5.90
CA SER A 10 20.17 -17.62 -6.39
C SER A 10 19.87 -18.57 -5.22
N TYR A 11 18.60 -18.96 -5.10
CA TYR A 11 18.19 -20.00 -4.16
C TYR A 11 18.50 -21.38 -4.76
N PRO A 12 18.99 -22.36 -3.98
CA PRO A 12 19.14 -23.73 -4.46
C PRO A 12 17.76 -24.31 -4.82
N SER A 13 17.67 -24.95 -5.98
CA SER A 13 16.42 -25.54 -6.48
C SER A 13 15.89 -26.61 -5.52
N VAL A 14 14.65 -26.45 -5.06
CA VAL A 14 13.93 -27.51 -4.34
C VAL A 14 13.35 -28.46 -5.38
N ALA A 15 13.81 -29.72 -5.39
CA ALA A 15 13.30 -30.75 -6.30
C ALA A 15 11.87 -31.14 -5.89
N GLY A 16 10.87 -30.89 -6.75
CA GLY A 16 9.49 -31.29 -6.48
C GLY A 16 8.51 -31.00 -7.62
N THR A 17 8.26 -32.02 -8.45
CA THR A 17 7.18 -32.19 -9.44
C THR A 17 6.99 -31.07 -10.48
N ASP A 18 7.75 -31.18 -11.59
CA ASP A 18 7.57 -30.40 -12.80
C ASP A 18 6.22 -30.69 -13.48
N ARG A 19 5.31 -29.71 -13.39
CA ARG A 19 4.27 -29.50 -14.39
C ARG A 19 4.80 -28.41 -15.31
N PRO A 20 4.92 -28.61 -16.64
CA PRO A 20 5.54 -27.60 -17.50
C PRO A 20 4.69 -26.33 -17.47
N LEU A 21 5.27 -25.25 -16.93
CA LEU A 21 4.74 -23.91 -17.07
C LEU A 21 4.88 -23.54 -18.56
N SER A 22 3.76 -23.25 -19.23
CA SER A 22 3.80 -22.72 -20.60
C SER A 22 4.75 -21.52 -20.65
N ALA A 23 5.59 -21.47 -21.69
CA ALA A 23 6.59 -20.44 -21.88
C ALA A 23 5.96 -19.04 -21.69
N PRO A 24 6.54 -18.16 -20.85
CA PRO A 24 6.08 -16.79 -20.78
C PRO A 24 6.26 -16.15 -22.16
N GLY A 25 5.17 -15.62 -22.72
CA GLY A 25 5.23 -14.77 -23.90
C GLY A 25 6.22 -13.63 -23.64
N SER A 26 6.90 -13.17 -24.69
CA SER A 26 7.92 -12.12 -24.60
C SER A 26 7.31 -10.82 -24.04
N VAL A 27 7.41 -10.64 -22.73
CA VAL A 27 7.18 -9.36 -22.07
C VAL A 27 8.36 -8.47 -22.46
N SER A 28 8.10 -7.46 -23.28
CA SER A 28 9.11 -6.45 -23.59
C SER A 28 9.49 -5.74 -22.30
N THR A 29 10.71 -6.00 -21.81
CA THR A 29 11.30 -5.31 -20.66
C THR A 29 11.74 -3.91 -21.11
N THR A 30 10.79 -3.00 -21.27
CA THR A 30 11.13 -1.57 -21.24
C THR A 30 11.59 -1.27 -19.82
N ALA A 31 12.88 -1.00 -19.65
CA ALA A 31 13.44 -0.49 -18.40
C ALA A 31 12.59 0.69 -17.93
N HIS A 32 11.92 0.54 -16.78
CA HIS A 32 11.29 1.67 -16.12
C HIS A 32 12.43 2.55 -15.60
N THR A 33 12.79 3.58 -16.35
CA THR A 33 13.71 4.59 -15.87
C THR A 33 12.98 5.39 -14.82
N ASN A 34 13.47 5.40 -13.58
CA ASN A 34 12.95 6.27 -12.53
C ASN A 34 12.83 7.70 -13.10
N PRO A 35 11.66 8.34 -12.98
CA PRO A 35 11.49 9.71 -13.43
C PRO A 35 12.51 10.61 -12.73
N PRO A 36 12.99 11.67 -13.40
CA PRO A 36 13.96 12.58 -12.80
C PRO A 36 13.37 13.20 -11.53
N ALA A 37 14.17 13.19 -10.46
CA ALA A 37 13.80 13.80 -9.17
C ALA A 37 13.38 15.28 -9.39
N GLY A 38 12.08 15.55 -9.28
CA GLY A 38 11.52 16.88 -9.54
C GLY A 38 10.05 16.92 -9.96
N THR A 39 9.45 15.81 -10.39
CA THR A 39 7.98 15.71 -10.50
C THR A 39 7.39 15.41 -9.12
N HIS A 40 6.34 16.11 -8.72
CA HIS A 40 5.62 15.80 -7.49
C HIS A 40 5.03 14.40 -7.59
N GLU A 41 5.74 13.39 -7.07
CA GLU A 41 5.27 12.01 -7.06
C GLU A 41 3.92 11.94 -6.34
N ARG A 42 2.88 11.57 -7.10
CA ARG A 42 1.53 11.39 -6.56
C ARG A 42 1.50 10.09 -5.77
N LEU A 43 1.39 10.24 -4.46
CA LEU A 43 1.29 9.13 -3.50
C LEU A 43 -0.16 8.78 -3.23
N LEU A 44 -0.52 7.51 -3.45
CA LEU A 44 -1.72 6.90 -2.92
C LEU A 44 -1.39 6.05 -1.69
N VAL A 45 -2.04 6.34 -0.56
CA VAL A 45 -2.06 5.44 0.60
C VAL A 45 -3.38 4.66 0.58
N SER A 46 -3.31 3.34 0.46
CA SER A 46 -4.49 2.47 0.51
C SER A 46 -4.66 1.81 1.86
N LEU A 47 -5.89 1.81 2.35
CA LEU A 47 -6.32 1.19 3.60
C LEU A 47 -7.41 0.16 3.29
N ALA A 48 -7.18 -1.10 3.63
CA ALA A 48 -8.23 -2.12 3.56
C ALA A 48 -8.96 -2.18 4.92
N THR A 49 -10.29 -2.06 4.92
CA THR A 49 -11.09 -1.99 6.15
C THR A 49 -12.17 -3.07 6.20
N TYR A 50 -12.35 -3.63 7.41
CA TYR A 50 -13.52 -4.43 7.80
C TYR A 50 -13.69 -4.32 9.32
N ASN A 51 -14.73 -3.64 9.80
CA ASN A 51 -14.94 -3.30 11.22
C ASN A 51 -13.85 -2.38 11.82
N GLU A 52 -13.63 -1.21 11.24
CA GLU A 52 -12.55 -0.28 11.61
C GLU A 52 -13.06 1.14 11.92
N ALA A 53 -14.34 1.31 12.27
CA ALA A 53 -14.95 2.63 12.44
C ALA A 53 -14.25 3.49 13.50
N GLU A 54 -13.79 2.88 14.60
CA GLU A 54 -13.07 3.60 15.65
C GLU A 54 -11.65 4.01 15.23
N ASN A 55 -11.00 3.20 14.39
CA ASN A 55 -9.61 3.38 14.01
C ASN A 55 -9.42 4.30 12.80
N ILE A 56 -10.36 4.28 11.84
CA ILE A 56 -10.15 4.90 10.53
C ILE A 56 -9.92 6.42 10.59
N GLY A 57 -10.65 7.12 11.47
CA GLY A 57 -10.50 8.56 11.66
C GLY A 57 -9.11 8.94 12.22
N PRO A 58 -8.75 8.43 13.41
CA PRO A 58 -7.42 8.66 13.99
C PRO A 58 -6.27 8.24 13.05
N LEU A 59 -6.43 7.16 12.30
CA LEU A 59 -5.41 6.69 11.37
C LEU A 59 -5.20 7.65 10.20
N ILE A 60 -6.29 8.16 9.62
CA ILE A 60 -6.23 9.16 8.55
C ILE A 60 -5.54 10.44 9.05
N GLU A 61 -5.86 10.89 10.27
CA GLU A 61 -5.19 12.06 10.87
C GLU A 61 -3.68 11.83 11.04
N ASP A 62 -3.27 10.65 11.50
CA ASP A 62 -1.84 10.34 11.66
C ASP A 62 -1.13 10.21 10.31
N ILE A 63 -1.78 9.62 9.29
CA ILE A 63 -1.25 9.61 7.92
C ILE A 63 -1.05 11.03 7.40
N ARG A 64 -2.03 11.92 7.59
CA ARG A 64 -1.94 13.33 7.18
C ARG A 64 -0.77 14.06 7.83
N ARG A 65 -0.41 13.71 9.07
CA ARG A 65 0.75 14.28 9.76
C ARG A 65 2.09 13.93 9.09
N TYR A 66 2.22 12.72 8.56
CA TYR A 66 3.48 12.22 8.00
C TYR A 66 3.53 12.24 6.46
N ALA A 67 2.38 12.33 5.81
CA ALA A 67 2.22 12.42 4.36
C ALA A 67 1.05 13.36 4.00
N PRO A 68 1.19 14.68 4.29
CA PRO A 68 0.10 15.65 4.09
C PRO A 68 -0.37 15.77 2.63
N GLN A 69 0.48 15.41 1.68
CA GLN A 69 0.22 15.47 0.25
C GLN A 69 -0.46 14.22 -0.34
N ALA A 70 -0.57 13.12 0.42
CA ALA A 70 -1.07 11.85 -0.10
C ALA A 70 -2.55 11.92 -0.48
N ASP A 71 -2.97 11.18 -1.50
CA ASP A 71 -4.36 10.78 -1.62
C ASP A 71 -4.55 9.50 -0.78
N ILE A 72 -5.70 9.35 -0.12
CA ILE A 72 -6.00 8.20 0.74
C ILE A 72 -7.19 7.47 0.14
N LEU A 73 -7.01 6.19 -0.20
CA LEU A 73 -8.09 5.32 -0.66
C LEU A 73 -8.43 4.30 0.43
N VAL A 74 -9.63 4.43 0.98
CA VAL A 74 -10.20 3.40 1.86
C VAL A 74 -10.99 2.41 1.01
N ILE A 75 -10.65 1.13 1.14
CA ILE A 75 -11.31 0.01 0.48
C ILE A 75 -12.06 -0.76 1.54
N ASP A 76 -13.38 -0.56 1.59
CA ASP A 76 -14.22 -1.11 2.64
C ASP A 76 -14.94 -2.39 2.19
N ASP A 77 -14.80 -3.44 2.99
CA ASP A 77 -15.34 -4.78 2.74
C ASP A 77 -16.78 -4.96 3.25
N ASN A 78 -17.61 -3.94 3.03
CA ASN A 78 -18.99 -3.86 3.52
C ASN A 78 -19.05 -3.98 5.05
N SER A 79 -18.34 -3.08 5.73
CA SER A 79 -18.28 -3.06 7.19
C SER A 79 -19.67 -2.75 7.79
N PRO A 80 -20.18 -3.58 8.71
CA PRO A 80 -21.47 -3.35 9.38
C PRO A 80 -21.42 -2.31 10.51
N ASP A 81 -20.23 -1.84 10.89
CA ASP A 81 -19.99 -1.01 12.09
C ASP A 81 -20.02 0.51 11.82
N GLY A 82 -20.29 0.93 10.59
CA GLY A 82 -20.27 2.35 10.21
C GLY A 82 -18.93 2.85 9.66
N THR A 83 -17.96 1.96 9.38
CA THR A 83 -16.64 2.38 8.85
C THR A 83 -16.77 3.23 7.59
N ALA A 84 -17.57 2.78 6.63
CA ALA A 84 -17.75 3.46 5.34
C ALA A 84 -18.38 4.85 5.51
N GLU A 85 -19.41 4.96 6.35
CA GLU A 85 -20.11 6.21 6.66
C GLU A 85 -19.14 7.22 7.28
N ARG A 86 -18.29 6.77 8.18
CA ARG A 86 -17.27 7.62 8.80
C ARG A 86 -16.23 8.11 7.79
N VAL A 87 -15.86 7.30 6.81
CA VAL A 87 -14.96 7.73 5.72
C VAL A 87 -15.64 8.76 4.83
N GLU A 88 -16.93 8.58 4.52
CA GLU A 88 -17.70 9.55 3.73
C GLU A 88 -17.80 10.90 4.43
N GLU A 89 -18.03 10.93 5.74
CA GLU A 89 -18.00 12.15 6.55
C GLU A 89 -16.65 12.86 6.45
N LEU A 90 -15.54 12.12 6.59
CA LEU A 90 -14.20 12.69 6.46
C LEU A 90 -13.93 13.25 5.06
N ALA A 91 -14.37 12.53 4.02
CA ALA A 91 -14.20 12.92 2.62
C ALA A 91 -14.97 14.20 2.24
N GLN A 92 -16.02 14.57 2.98
CA GLN A 92 -16.69 15.86 2.80
C GLN A 92 -15.77 17.05 3.14
N SER A 93 -14.83 16.84 4.07
CA SER A 93 -13.89 17.88 4.52
C SER A 93 -12.52 17.82 3.84
N ASP A 94 -12.14 16.66 3.32
CA ASP A 94 -10.87 16.44 2.62
C ASP A 94 -11.11 15.70 1.28
N PRO A 95 -11.04 16.40 0.13
CA PRO A 95 -11.30 15.81 -1.18
C PRO A 95 -10.23 14.80 -1.62
N ARG A 96 -9.13 14.67 -0.88
CA ARG A 96 -8.09 13.64 -1.11
C ARG A 96 -8.39 12.32 -0.41
N ILE A 97 -9.54 12.21 0.25
CA ILE A 97 -10.02 10.95 0.82
C ILE A 97 -11.03 10.35 -0.15
N HIS A 98 -10.78 9.11 -0.55
CA HIS A 98 -11.60 8.35 -1.47
C HIS A 98 -12.10 7.08 -0.78
N LEU A 99 -13.35 6.72 -1.02
CA LEU A 99 -13.95 5.49 -0.53
C LEU A 99 -14.33 4.58 -1.70
N LEU A 100 -13.93 3.32 -1.63
CA LEU A 100 -14.39 2.26 -2.50
C LEU A 100 -15.07 1.18 -1.64
N ARG A 101 -16.40 1.11 -1.71
CA ARG A 101 -17.20 0.07 -1.06
C ARG A 101 -17.20 -1.20 -1.92
N ARG A 102 -16.86 -2.35 -1.34
CA ARG A 102 -16.93 -3.67 -1.97
C ARG A 102 -18.16 -4.43 -1.49
N PRO A 103 -18.70 -5.41 -2.24
CA PRO A 103 -19.97 -6.06 -1.90
C PRO A 103 -19.90 -7.01 -0.68
N GLY A 104 -18.73 -7.20 -0.08
CA GLY A 104 -18.55 -8.07 1.08
C GLY A 104 -17.08 -8.26 1.43
N LYS A 105 -16.82 -9.17 2.39
CA LYS A 105 -15.48 -9.56 2.83
C LYS A 105 -14.76 -10.40 1.78
N LEU A 106 -14.18 -9.73 0.79
CA LEU A 106 -13.44 -10.35 -0.31
C LEU A 106 -11.96 -10.57 0.04
N GLY A 107 -11.50 -10.07 1.18
CA GLY A 107 -10.20 -10.34 1.77
C GLY A 107 -9.11 -9.35 1.36
N LEU A 108 -8.02 -9.33 2.15
CA LEU A 108 -6.94 -8.34 2.03
C LEU A 108 -6.21 -8.39 0.68
N GLY A 109 -5.88 -9.59 0.18
CA GLY A 109 -5.17 -9.73 -1.09
C GLY A 109 -5.94 -9.12 -2.27
N THR A 110 -7.26 -9.28 -2.30
CA THR A 110 -8.10 -8.68 -3.35
C THR A 110 -8.27 -7.18 -3.15
N ALA A 111 -8.21 -6.68 -1.91
CA ALA A 111 -8.20 -5.24 -1.62
C ALA A 111 -6.91 -4.58 -2.16
N ILE A 112 -5.76 -5.20 -1.93
CA ILE A 112 -4.47 -4.75 -2.46
C ILE A 112 -4.49 -4.72 -4.00
N LEU A 113 -5.03 -5.75 -4.65
CA LEU A 113 -5.19 -5.75 -6.12
C LEU A 113 -6.12 -4.63 -6.60
N THR A 114 -7.16 -4.31 -5.83
CA THR A 114 -8.07 -3.20 -6.11
C THR A 114 -7.34 -1.87 -6.02
N ALA A 115 -6.53 -1.67 -4.96
CA ALA A 115 -5.70 -0.48 -4.79
C ALA A 115 -4.68 -0.30 -5.93
N MET A 116 -4.00 -1.38 -6.33
CA MET A 116 -3.06 -1.34 -7.47
C MET A 116 -3.75 -0.93 -8.77
N ARG A 117 -4.92 -1.50 -9.06
CA ARG A 117 -5.70 -1.13 -10.25
C ARG A 117 -6.15 0.33 -10.21
N TYR A 118 -6.63 0.79 -9.05
CA TYR A 118 -7.01 2.18 -8.85
C TYR A 118 -5.83 3.12 -9.05
N ALA A 119 -4.69 2.83 -8.41
CA ALA A 119 -3.46 3.62 -8.52
C ALA A 119 -3.01 3.78 -10.00
N ILE A 120 -3.02 2.68 -10.76
CA ILE A 120 -2.67 2.68 -12.18
C ILE A 120 -3.68 3.50 -13.00
N THR A 121 -4.97 3.31 -12.77
CA THR A 121 -6.04 3.95 -13.55
C THR A 121 -6.05 5.47 -13.34
N GLU A 122 -5.81 5.90 -12.11
CA GLU A 122 -5.82 7.31 -11.72
C GLU A 122 -4.45 7.99 -11.86
N GLY A 123 -3.43 7.29 -12.38
CA GLY A 123 -2.11 7.86 -12.67
C GLY A 123 -1.34 8.29 -11.43
N TYR A 124 -1.30 7.43 -10.40
CA TYR A 124 -0.42 7.59 -9.25
C TYR A 124 0.98 7.06 -9.53
N ASP A 125 1.99 7.74 -9.00
CA ASP A 125 3.40 7.35 -9.14
C ASP A 125 3.81 6.34 -8.05
N LEU A 126 3.22 6.48 -6.85
CA LEU A 126 3.55 5.65 -5.69
C LEU A 126 2.27 5.08 -5.07
N LEU A 127 2.33 3.80 -4.68
CA LEU A 127 1.31 3.13 -3.89
C LEU A 127 1.90 2.62 -2.58
N LEU A 128 1.32 3.02 -1.46
CA LEU A 128 1.62 2.48 -0.15
C LEU A 128 0.38 1.79 0.43
N ASN A 129 0.49 0.50 0.73
CA ASN A 129 -0.54 -0.22 1.48
C ASN A 129 -0.26 -0.15 2.98
N LEU A 130 -1.28 0.17 3.78
CA LEU A 130 -1.26 0.07 5.24
C LEU A 130 -2.50 -0.68 5.74
N ASP A 131 -2.37 -1.32 6.89
CA ASP A 131 -3.49 -1.93 7.60
C ASP A 131 -4.18 -0.87 8.47
N ALA A 132 -5.49 -1.02 8.67
CA ALA A 132 -6.31 -0.03 9.38
C ALA A 132 -6.22 -0.10 10.91
N ASP A 133 -5.50 -1.09 11.46
CA ASP A 133 -5.46 -1.42 12.90
C ASP A 133 -4.24 -0.86 13.66
N PHE A 134 -3.50 0.08 13.05
CA PHE A 134 -2.25 0.66 13.58
C PHE A 134 -1.07 -0.32 13.73
N SER A 135 -1.15 -1.54 13.22
CA SER A 135 0.00 -2.46 13.15
C SER A 135 1.17 -1.89 12.33
N HIS A 136 0.87 -0.95 11.43
CA HIS A 136 1.82 -0.23 10.58
C HIS A 136 1.82 1.27 10.91
N PRO A 137 2.69 1.75 11.84
CA PRO A 137 2.66 3.15 12.27
C PRO A 137 2.98 4.14 11.12
N PRO A 138 2.08 5.10 10.82
CA PRO A 138 2.28 6.10 9.76
C PRO A 138 3.56 6.93 9.88
N ARG A 139 4.14 7.05 11.08
CA ARG A 139 5.45 7.70 11.30
C ARG A 139 6.60 7.14 10.46
N TYR A 140 6.47 5.93 9.92
CA TYR A 140 7.47 5.34 9.04
C TYR A 140 7.32 5.71 7.56
N ILE A 141 6.20 6.32 7.15
CA ILE A 141 5.95 6.73 5.75
C ILE A 141 7.09 7.58 5.18
N PRO A 142 7.61 8.63 5.87
CA PRO A 142 8.66 9.48 5.29
C PRO A 142 9.93 8.71 4.93
N GLY A 143 10.31 7.72 5.75
CA GLY A 143 11.47 6.90 5.47
C GLY A 143 11.26 5.94 4.29
N LEU A 144 10.02 5.49 4.05
CA LEU A 144 9.70 4.63 2.91
C LEU A 144 9.82 5.45 1.63
N LEU A 145 9.20 6.64 1.61
CA LEU A 145 9.25 7.55 0.47
C LEU A 145 10.69 8.00 0.14
N ALA A 146 11.51 8.26 1.16
CA ALA A 146 12.91 8.64 0.94
C ALA A 146 13.71 7.56 0.18
N GLY A 147 13.38 6.28 0.35
CA GLY A 147 14.02 5.18 -0.38
C GLY A 147 13.53 4.98 -1.81
N MET A 148 12.29 5.39 -2.11
CA MET A 148 11.67 5.22 -3.43
C MET A 148 12.41 5.96 -4.55
N ALA A 149 13.10 7.06 -4.23
CA ALA A 149 13.92 7.80 -5.22
C ALA A 149 14.97 6.92 -5.93
N ARG A 150 15.35 5.78 -5.35
CA ARG A 150 16.40 4.88 -5.87
C ARG A 150 15.92 3.43 -6.03
N ARG A 151 14.66 3.13 -5.70
CA ARG A 151 14.14 1.76 -5.55
C ARG A 151 12.71 1.68 -6.02
N ASP A 152 12.38 0.55 -6.65
CA ASP A 152 11.02 0.27 -7.12
C ASP A 152 10.10 -0.25 -6.00
N VAL A 153 10.67 -0.82 -4.94
CA VAL A 153 9.93 -1.42 -3.83
C VAL A 153 10.64 -1.18 -2.50
N MET A 154 9.89 -0.68 -1.52
CA MET A 154 10.31 -0.47 -0.14
C MET A 154 9.42 -1.26 0.82
N LEU A 155 10.01 -1.89 1.84
CA LEU A 155 9.29 -2.72 2.82
C LEU A 155 9.50 -2.23 4.25
N GLY A 156 8.39 -2.12 5.00
CA GLY A 156 8.46 -2.08 6.45
C GLY A 156 8.79 -3.47 6.99
N SER A 157 9.92 -3.62 7.71
CA SER A 157 10.33 -4.90 8.26
C SER A 157 10.57 -4.85 9.76
N ARG A 158 10.07 -5.89 10.42
CA ARG A 158 10.29 -6.18 11.85
C ARG A 158 11.58 -6.96 12.10
N TYR A 159 12.19 -7.53 11.05
CA TYR A 159 13.28 -8.50 11.15
C TYR A 159 14.65 -7.95 10.75
N VAL A 160 14.75 -6.65 10.50
CA VAL A 160 16.01 -5.97 10.15
C VAL A 160 16.43 -5.04 11.27
N ALA A 161 17.74 -4.83 11.45
CA ALA A 161 18.40 -3.99 12.46
C ALA A 161 17.45 -3.33 13.47
N GLY A 162 17.19 -2.03 13.57
CA GLY A 162 16.25 -1.45 14.56
C GLY A 162 14.74 -1.73 14.36
N GLY A 163 14.35 -2.89 13.82
CA GLY A 163 12.98 -3.38 13.71
C GLY A 163 12.54 -4.17 14.94
N GLY A 164 11.23 -4.28 15.16
CA GLY A 164 10.67 -5.08 16.26
C GLY A 164 9.16 -4.92 16.39
N THR A 165 8.60 -5.65 17.35
CA THR A 165 7.22 -5.51 17.83
C THR A 165 7.26 -5.10 19.30
N ALA A 166 6.45 -4.11 19.67
CA ALA A 166 6.16 -3.87 21.08
C ALA A 166 5.01 -4.80 21.48
N ASN A 167 5.15 -5.50 22.60
CA ASN A 167 4.10 -6.28 23.24
C ASN A 167 3.52 -5.50 24.42
#